data_AF-A0A167E0I7-F1
#
_entry.id   AF-A0A167E0I7-F1
#
_cell.length_a   1.000
_cell.length_b   1.000
_cell.length_c   1.000
_cell.angle_alpha   90.00
_cell.angle_beta   90.00
_cell.angle_gamma   90.00
#
_symmetry.space_group_name_H-M   'P 1'
#
loop_
_entity.id
_entity.type
_entity.pdbx_description
1 polymer ?
#
loop_
_entity_poly.entity_id
_entity_poly.type
_entity_poly.pdbx_seq_one_letter_code
_entity_poly.pdbx_strand_id
1 'polypeptide(L)'
;MISLQCRKPVSGTMTGIFGQRFASSLRSGQSKKKKATNPRMELNRFLGPKNFKGLYYRNPLAYTPDYAKYSKDANYITAYPIRQEDRMGPAVKWDQVFQSADNRRQYARNIDPLKPFADNPRCKSALLISDALRQSIIDEHNGGLSTQRISFKYKIALPRVEAIIKLYGVEQQFLSQVSINCALINFRSGHLLVYDDF
;
A
#
# COMPACT_ATOMS: atom_id res chain seq x y z
N MET A 1 39.23 39.44 -47.28
CA MET A 1 37.88 39.75 -47.80
C MET A 1 36.87 38.95 -46.98
N ILE A 2 35.96 39.62 -46.28
CA ILE A 2 34.54 39.27 -46.05
C ILE A 2 33.92 40.40 -45.19
N SER A 3 33.14 41.22 -45.90
CA SER A 3 31.97 42.03 -45.54
C SER A 3 31.52 42.14 -44.08
N LEU A 4 31.56 43.37 -43.54
CA LEU A 4 30.67 43.85 -42.47
C LEU A 4 29.59 44.72 -43.13
N GLN A 5 28.33 44.27 -43.11
CA GLN A 5 27.20 45.06 -43.58
C GLN A 5 26.55 45.81 -42.43
N CYS A 6 26.75 47.13 -42.43
CA CYS A 6 25.93 48.10 -41.70
C CYS A 6 24.50 48.12 -42.27
N ARG A 7 23.47 48.02 -41.41
CA ARG A 7 22.11 48.46 -41.74
C ARG A 7 21.70 49.63 -40.84
N LYS A 8 21.17 50.66 -41.50
CA LYS A 8 20.75 51.96 -40.97
C LYS A 8 19.46 51.84 -40.12
N PRO A 9 19.27 52.66 -39.08
CA PRO A 9 17.98 52.80 -38.41
C PRO A 9 17.02 53.67 -39.25
N VAL A 10 15.77 53.24 -39.36
CA VAL A 10 14.68 53.99 -40.00
C VAL A 10 13.97 54.83 -38.93
N SER A 11 13.82 56.12 -39.23
CA SER A 11 13.14 57.14 -38.44
C SER A 11 11.65 57.25 -38.77
N GLY A 12 10.83 57.53 -37.76
CA GLY A 12 9.45 58.03 -37.87
C GLY A 12 8.45 57.13 -37.13
N THR A 13 7.50 57.60 -36.32
CA THR A 13 6.99 58.95 -36.02
C THR A 13 6.26 58.90 -34.67
N MET A 14 6.40 59.94 -33.85
CA MET A 14 5.63 60.18 -32.63
C MET A 14 4.20 60.62 -32.97
N THR A 15 3.19 59.97 -32.37
CA THR A 15 1.89 60.57 -32.07
C THR A 15 1.23 59.85 -30.87
N GLY A 16 0.71 60.64 -29.92
CA GLY A 16 -0.43 60.24 -29.10
C GLY A 16 -0.18 59.85 -27.63
N ILE A 17 0.10 60.84 -26.79
CA ILE A 17 -0.24 60.77 -25.36
C ILE A 17 -1.76 60.99 -25.23
N PHE A 18 -2.50 59.97 -24.81
CA PHE A 18 -3.77 60.15 -24.11
C PHE A 18 -3.93 58.99 -23.13
N GLY A 19 -3.80 59.31 -21.84
CA GLY A 19 -4.12 58.36 -20.79
C GLY A 19 -5.61 58.03 -20.79
N GLN A 20 -5.95 56.81 -20.40
CA GLN A 20 -6.75 56.57 -19.20
C GLN A 20 -7.02 55.06 -19.02
N ARG A 21 -6.90 54.65 -17.75
CA ARG A 21 -7.49 53.47 -17.11
C ARG A 21 -6.86 52.13 -17.48
N PHE A 22 -5.78 51.83 -16.77
CA PHE A 22 -5.54 50.46 -16.31
C PHE A 22 -6.80 49.96 -15.59
N ALA A 23 -7.47 48.98 -16.19
CA ALA A 23 -8.49 48.19 -15.52
C ALA A 23 -7.83 47.34 -14.42
N SER A 24 -7.51 47.97 -13.30
CA SER A 24 -7.32 47.26 -12.05
C SER A 24 -8.67 46.77 -11.55
N SER A 25 -8.68 45.56 -11.00
CA SER A 25 -9.74 45.01 -10.14
C SER A 25 -10.98 44.44 -10.84
N LEU A 26 -10.87 43.18 -11.25
CA LEU A 26 -11.84 42.13 -10.92
C LEU A 26 -11.12 40.76 -10.82
N ARG A 27 -10.16 40.63 -9.89
CA ARG A 27 -9.89 39.31 -9.28
C ARG A 27 -10.74 39.24 -8.02
N SER A 28 -12.01 38.92 -8.22
CA SER A 28 -12.94 38.55 -7.16
C SER A 28 -12.29 37.47 -6.28
N GLY A 29 -12.21 37.79 -4.99
CA GLY A 29 -11.82 36.93 -3.86
C GLY A 29 -11.22 35.57 -4.19
N GLN A 30 -9.90 35.51 -4.43
CA GLN A 30 -9.19 34.31 -4.04
C GLN A 30 -9.26 34.26 -2.52
N SER A 31 -10.22 33.48 -1.99
CA SER A 31 -10.22 33.09 -0.59
C SER A 31 -8.79 32.68 -0.24
N LYS A 32 -8.28 33.12 0.92
CA LYS A 32 -6.95 32.74 1.41
C LYS A 32 -6.95 31.21 1.59
N LYS A 33 -6.75 30.46 0.50
CA LYS A 33 -6.72 29.02 0.49
C LYS A 33 -5.59 28.66 1.43
N LYS A 34 -5.93 27.99 2.54
CA LYS A 34 -4.95 27.52 3.51
C LYS A 34 -3.94 26.69 2.74
N LYS A 35 -2.73 27.23 2.56
CA LYS A 35 -1.64 26.52 1.88
C LYS A 35 -1.29 25.33 2.77
N ALA A 36 -1.41 24.13 2.24
CA ALA A 36 -0.92 22.95 2.95
C ALA A 36 0.59 23.10 3.16
N THR A 37 1.08 22.59 4.30
CA THR A 37 2.52 22.48 4.53
C THR A 37 3.13 21.46 3.56
N ASN A 38 4.41 21.63 3.19
CA ASN A 38 5.13 20.69 2.33
C ASN A 38 4.96 19.21 2.75
N PRO A 39 5.13 18.81 4.02
CA PRO A 39 4.91 17.41 4.42
C PRO A 39 3.46 16.95 4.22
N ARG A 40 2.47 17.84 4.40
CA ARG A 40 1.06 17.51 4.16
C ARG A 40 0.77 17.34 2.67
N MET A 41 1.45 18.09 1.81
CA MET A 41 1.37 17.90 0.36
C MET A 41 1.99 16.57 -0.06
N GLU A 42 3.17 16.22 0.45
CA GLU A 42 3.83 14.94 0.16
C GLU A 42 2.99 13.75 0.65
N LEU A 43 2.39 13.85 1.84
CA LEU A 43 1.48 12.83 2.34
C LEU A 43 0.25 12.67 1.42
N ASN A 44 -0.35 13.78 0.98
CA ASN A 44 -1.47 13.73 0.04
C ASN A 44 -1.06 13.15 -1.32
N ARG A 45 0.17 13.37 -1.78
CA ARG A 45 0.71 12.75 -3.00
C ARG A 45 0.86 11.24 -2.84
N PHE A 46 1.39 10.79 -1.70
CA PHE A 46 1.56 9.38 -1.38
C PHE A 46 0.21 8.65 -1.28
N LEU A 47 -0.74 9.23 -0.54
CA LEU A 47 -2.06 8.63 -0.33
C LEU A 47 -2.97 8.72 -1.56
N GLY A 48 -2.82 9.78 -2.37
CA GLY A 48 -3.68 10.04 -3.52
C GLY A 48 -5.03 10.68 -3.16
N PRO A 49 -5.95 10.77 -4.12
CA PRO A 49 -7.24 11.42 -3.92
C PRO A 49 -8.16 10.59 -3.00
N LYS A 50 -8.92 11.29 -2.15
CA LYS A 50 -9.97 10.71 -1.31
C LYS A 50 -11.29 10.62 -2.08
N ASN A 51 -12.06 9.57 -1.84
CA ASN A 51 -13.45 9.52 -2.27
C ASN A 51 -14.38 10.29 -1.29
N PHE A 52 -15.69 10.28 -1.57
CA PHE A 52 -16.71 10.89 -0.71
C PHE A 52 -16.80 10.26 0.69
N LYS A 53 -16.43 8.98 0.82
CA LYS A 53 -16.34 8.26 2.11
C LYS A 53 -15.02 8.54 2.87
N GLY A 54 -14.09 9.30 2.30
CA GLY A 54 -12.77 9.58 2.89
C GLY A 54 -11.70 8.49 2.67
N LEU A 55 -11.97 7.50 1.83
CA LEU A 55 -11.16 6.33 1.50
C LEU A 55 -10.19 6.59 0.33
N TYR A 56 -9.03 5.92 0.35
CA TYR A 56 -7.93 6.12 -0.61
C TYR A 56 -7.76 4.92 -1.57
N TYR A 57 -8.79 4.57 -2.33
CA TYR A 57 -8.79 3.36 -3.15
C TYR A 57 -7.65 3.27 -4.19
N ARG A 58 -7.08 4.41 -4.60
CA ARG A 58 -5.93 4.45 -5.50
C ARG A 58 -4.61 4.06 -4.81
N ASN A 59 -4.55 4.10 -3.48
CA ASN A 59 -3.40 3.63 -2.74
C ASN A 59 -3.57 2.12 -2.45
N PRO A 60 -2.78 1.26 -3.09
CA PRO A 60 -2.91 -0.19 -2.95
C PRO A 60 -2.38 -0.70 -1.60
N LEU A 61 -1.69 0.14 -0.82
CA LEU A 61 -1.32 -0.16 0.57
C LEU A 61 -2.44 0.17 1.56
N ALA A 62 -3.47 0.91 1.14
CA ALA A 62 -4.57 1.33 2.03
C ALA A 62 -5.63 0.23 2.21
N TYR A 63 -5.71 -0.72 1.29
CA TYR A 63 -6.64 -1.84 1.33
C TYR A 63 -5.89 -3.13 1.07
N THR A 64 -6.39 -4.22 1.63
CA THR A 64 -6.08 -5.54 1.10
C THR A 64 -6.59 -5.56 -0.34
N PRO A 65 -5.73 -5.71 -1.35
CA PRO A 65 -6.21 -5.69 -2.72
C PRO A 65 -7.21 -6.82 -2.94
N ASP A 66 -8.19 -6.65 -3.82
CA ASP A 66 -9.13 -7.74 -4.16
C ASP A 66 -8.38 -8.98 -4.69
N TYR A 67 -7.20 -8.78 -5.28
CA TYR A 67 -6.30 -9.86 -5.68
C TYR A 67 -5.50 -10.50 -4.54
N ALA A 68 -5.49 -9.95 -3.32
CA ALA A 68 -5.04 -10.67 -2.11
C ALA A 68 -5.92 -11.90 -1.82
N LYS A 69 -7.12 -11.97 -2.42
CA LYS A 69 -7.92 -13.20 -2.50
C LYS A 69 -7.18 -14.31 -3.27
N TYR A 70 -6.32 -13.94 -4.23
CA TYR A 70 -5.61 -14.87 -5.12
C TYR A 70 -4.11 -14.97 -4.82
N SER A 71 -3.48 -13.90 -4.32
CA SER A 71 -2.09 -13.88 -3.87
C SER A 71 -2.03 -13.97 -2.35
N LYS A 72 -1.32 -14.99 -1.84
CA LYS A 72 -1.10 -15.22 -0.41
C LYS A 72 0.09 -14.44 0.15
N ASP A 73 0.62 -13.50 -0.62
CA ASP A 73 1.84 -12.77 -0.28
C ASP A 73 1.54 -11.51 0.52
N ALA A 74 2.46 -11.16 1.42
CA ALA A 74 2.34 -9.94 2.21
C ALA A 74 2.64 -8.69 1.35
N ASN A 75 1.73 -7.71 1.37
CA ASN A 75 1.88 -6.45 0.64
C ASN A 75 2.67 -5.41 1.47
N TYR A 76 3.94 -5.69 1.74
CA TYR A 76 4.81 -4.75 2.46
C TYR A 76 5.37 -3.66 1.55
N ILE A 77 5.44 -2.42 2.05
CA ILE A 77 5.98 -1.26 1.33
C ILE A 77 7.44 -1.46 0.87
N THR A 78 8.19 -2.27 1.61
CA THR A 78 9.60 -2.62 1.32
C THR A 78 9.77 -3.35 -0.01
N ALA A 79 8.76 -4.08 -0.46
CA ALA A 79 8.76 -4.77 -1.74
C ALA A 79 8.59 -3.79 -2.91
N TYR A 80 8.25 -2.54 -2.63
CA TYR A 80 7.86 -1.50 -3.59
C TYR A 80 8.61 -0.19 -3.29
N PRO A 81 9.93 -0.12 -3.54
CA PRO A 81 10.70 1.10 -3.29
C PRO A 81 10.23 2.22 -4.23
N ILE A 82 9.61 3.26 -3.65
CA ILE A 82 9.07 4.42 -4.36
C ILE A 82 10.19 5.40 -4.67
N ARG A 83 10.47 5.59 -5.96
CA ARG A 83 11.51 6.49 -6.45
C ARG A 83 10.98 7.91 -6.67
N GLN A 84 11.88 8.82 -6.98
CA GLN A 84 11.52 10.21 -7.28
C GLN A 84 10.67 10.31 -8.55
N GLU A 85 10.97 9.49 -9.57
CA GLU A 85 10.22 9.42 -10.83
C GLU A 85 8.74 9.04 -10.62
N ASP A 86 8.47 8.13 -9.70
CA ASP A 86 7.11 7.70 -9.33
C ASP A 86 6.28 8.81 -8.65
N ARG A 87 6.98 9.82 -8.10
CA ARG A 87 6.40 10.97 -7.39
C ARG A 87 6.22 12.19 -8.29
N MET A 88 6.61 12.10 -9.56
CA MET A 88 6.46 13.19 -10.53
C MET A 88 4.99 13.34 -10.93
N GLY A 89 4.24 14.12 -10.14
CA GLY A 89 2.84 14.40 -10.38
C GLY A 89 2.06 14.83 -9.13
N PRO A 90 0.73 14.98 -9.26
CA PRO A 90 -0.15 15.27 -8.13
C PRO A 90 -0.33 14.09 -7.18
N ALA A 91 -0.02 12.86 -7.62
CA ALA A 91 -0.07 11.64 -6.82
C ALA A 91 0.99 10.63 -7.30
N VAL A 92 1.32 9.66 -6.45
CA VAL A 92 2.20 8.54 -6.80
C VAL A 92 1.53 7.66 -7.86
N LYS A 93 2.29 7.32 -8.91
CA LYS A 93 1.84 6.42 -9.98
C LYS A 93 2.04 4.96 -9.57
N TRP A 94 1.14 4.44 -8.74
CA TRP A 94 1.25 3.09 -8.16
C TRP A 94 1.36 1.97 -9.21
N ASP A 95 0.71 2.10 -10.36
CA ASP A 95 0.81 1.12 -11.45
C ASP A 95 2.27 0.97 -11.94
N GLN A 96 2.98 2.10 -12.07
CA GLN A 96 4.39 2.11 -12.49
C GLN A 96 5.29 1.55 -11.39
N VAL A 97 5.00 1.86 -10.12
CA VAL A 97 5.74 1.34 -8.96
C VAL A 97 5.70 -0.19 -8.94
N PHE A 98 4.52 -0.77 -9.19
CA PHE A 98 4.33 -2.22 -9.19
C PHE A 98 4.90 -2.92 -10.40
N GLN A 99 4.64 -2.42 -11.61
CA GLN A 99 5.26 -2.97 -12.82
C GLN A 99 6.79 -2.94 -12.72
N SER A 100 7.34 -1.83 -12.21
CA SER A 100 8.77 -1.69 -11.97
C SER A 100 9.25 -2.64 -10.86
N ALA A 101 8.43 -2.89 -9.83
CA ALA A 101 8.78 -3.83 -8.77
C ALA A 101 8.77 -5.28 -9.26
N ASP A 102 7.82 -5.69 -10.10
CA ASP A 102 7.77 -7.05 -10.66
C ASP A 102 8.95 -7.31 -11.59
N ASN A 103 9.23 -6.37 -12.50
CA ASN A 103 10.44 -6.40 -13.32
C ASN A 103 11.69 -6.47 -12.43
N ARG A 104 11.76 -5.67 -11.35
CA ARG A 104 12.89 -5.71 -10.42
C ARG A 104 12.95 -7.00 -9.61
N ARG A 105 11.85 -7.63 -9.19
CA ARG A 105 11.87 -8.93 -8.51
C ARG A 105 12.52 -10.00 -9.38
N GLN A 106 12.31 -9.91 -10.70
CA GLN A 106 12.91 -10.83 -11.66
C GLN A 106 14.44 -10.66 -11.77
N TYR A 107 14.98 -9.45 -11.57
CA TYR A 107 16.42 -9.15 -11.70
C TYR A 107 17.16 -8.90 -10.38
N ALA A 108 16.48 -8.60 -9.28
CA ALA A 108 17.05 -8.20 -8.00
C ALA A 108 16.97 -9.34 -6.98
N ARG A 109 18.13 -9.94 -6.68
CA ARG A 109 18.31 -11.00 -5.68
C ARG A 109 17.99 -10.59 -4.22
N ASN A 110 17.56 -9.35 -3.97
CA ASN A 110 17.56 -8.73 -2.64
C ASN A 110 16.17 -8.26 -2.14
N ILE A 111 15.09 -8.49 -2.89
CA ILE A 111 13.73 -8.10 -2.44
C ILE A 111 13.11 -9.29 -1.68
N ASP A 112 13.11 -9.20 -0.36
CA ASP A 112 12.46 -10.18 0.52
C ASP A 112 10.99 -9.76 0.75
N PRO A 113 9.99 -10.51 0.22
CA PRO A 113 8.57 -10.18 0.38
C PRO A 113 8.08 -10.35 1.82
N LEU A 114 8.84 -11.00 2.70
CA LEU A 114 8.49 -11.18 4.10
C LEU A 114 9.00 -10.05 5.00
N LYS A 115 9.72 -9.07 4.47
CA LYS A 115 10.31 -7.99 5.27
C LYS A 115 9.32 -6.83 5.44
N PRO A 116 8.75 -6.56 6.63
CA PRO A 116 7.82 -5.44 6.80
C PRO A 116 8.48 -4.06 6.78
N PHE A 117 9.73 -3.93 7.25
CA PHE A 117 10.41 -2.64 7.42
C PHE A 117 11.67 -2.52 6.57
N ALA A 118 11.89 -1.35 5.96
CA ALA A 118 13.02 -1.16 5.07
C ALA A 118 14.35 -1.23 5.83
N ASP A 119 14.39 -0.55 6.98
CA ASP A 119 15.60 -0.30 7.78
C ASP A 119 16.05 -1.49 8.62
N ASN A 120 15.12 -2.38 9.01
CA ASN A 120 15.43 -3.55 9.82
C ASN A 120 15.41 -4.84 8.97
N PRO A 121 16.57 -5.30 8.45
CA PRO A 121 16.64 -6.52 7.66
C PRO A 121 16.44 -7.81 8.46
N ARG A 122 16.52 -7.75 9.80
CA ARG A 122 16.34 -8.91 10.68
C ARG A 122 14.87 -9.17 11.00
N CYS A 123 14.02 -8.15 10.90
CA CYS A 123 12.59 -8.28 11.10
C CYS A 123 11.95 -8.90 9.86
N LYS A 124 11.37 -10.09 10.01
CA LYS A 124 10.65 -10.81 8.96
C LYS A 124 9.32 -11.32 9.50
N SER A 125 8.32 -11.37 8.64
CA SER A 125 7.02 -11.92 8.99
C SER A 125 7.10 -13.44 9.14
N ALA A 126 6.45 -13.95 10.18
CA ALA A 126 6.35 -15.38 10.41
C ALA A 126 5.33 -16.00 9.45
N LEU A 127 5.64 -17.18 8.92
CA LEU A 127 4.72 -17.91 8.05
C LEU A 127 3.50 -18.40 8.85
N LEU A 128 2.33 -18.27 8.24
CA LEU A 128 1.07 -18.80 8.75
C LEU A 128 1.02 -20.33 8.56
N ILE A 129 0.36 -21.01 9.49
CA ILE A 129 0.10 -22.45 9.39
C ILE A 129 -1.20 -22.61 8.61
N SER A 130 -1.19 -23.41 7.55
CA SER A 130 -2.40 -23.66 6.76
C SER A 130 -3.43 -24.43 7.60
N ASP A 131 -4.72 -24.20 7.32
CA ASP A 131 -5.79 -24.88 8.04
C ASP A 131 -5.70 -26.41 7.88
N ALA A 132 -5.29 -26.89 6.70
CA ALA A 132 -5.06 -28.31 6.45
C ALA A 132 -3.95 -28.88 7.35
N LEU A 133 -2.80 -28.19 7.44
CA LEU A 133 -1.69 -28.63 8.29
C LEU A 133 -2.07 -28.57 9.77
N ARG A 134 -2.81 -27.53 10.18
CA ARG A 134 -3.36 -27.40 11.53
C ARG A 134 -4.23 -28.61 11.87
N GLN A 135 -5.12 -29.00 10.97
CA GLN A 135 -6.02 -30.14 11.16
C GLN A 135 -5.23 -31.45 11.27
N SER A 136 -4.24 -31.69 10.41
CA SER A 136 -3.38 -32.87 10.50
C SER A 136 -2.64 -32.98 11.83
N ILE A 137 -2.15 -31.85 12.38
CA ILE A 137 -1.50 -31.82 13.70
C ILE A 137 -2.48 -32.26 14.81
N ILE A 138 -3.72 -31.79 14.75
CA ILE A 138 -4.76 -32.12 15.73
C ILE A 138 -5.15 -33.59 15.61
N ASP A 139 -5.36 -34.08 14.39
CA ASP A 139 -5.77 -35.47 14.14
C ASP A 139 -4.67 -36.45 14.62
N GLU A 140 -3.39 -36.15 14.37
CA GLU A 140 -2.27 -36.95 14.86
C GLU A 140 -2.13 -36.92 16.38
N HIS A 141 -2.38 -35.75 17.00
CA HIS A 141 -2.39 -35.64 18.45
C HIS A 141 -3.52 -36.47 19.08
N ASN A 142 -4.72 -36.41 18.50
CA ASN A 142 -5.88 -37.21 18.92
C ASN A 142 -5.65 -38.71 18.70
N GLY A 143 -4.86 -39.08 17.69
CA GLY A 143 -4.38 -40.45 17.47
C GLY A 143 -3.34 -40.93 18.49
N GLY A 144 -3.03 -40.13 19.52
CA GLY A 144 -2.14 -40.48 20.62
C GLY A 144 -0.66 -40.19 20.38
N LEU A 145 -0.30 -39.49 19.29
CA LEU A 145 1.10 -39.10 19.09
C LEU A 145 1.50 -38.00 20.08
N SER A 146 2.66 -38.18 20.71
CA SER A 146 3.29 -37.16 21.55
C SER A 146 3.59 -35.89 20.75
N THR A 147 3.41 -34.72 21.36
CA THR A 147 3.71 -33.41 20.75
C THR A 147 5.16 -33.29 20.26
N GLN A 148 6.11 -33.94 20.93
CA GLN A 148 7.51 -34.01 20.53
C GLN A 148 7.69 -34.67 19.16
N ARG A 149 7.07 -35.83 18.92
CA ARG A 149 7.13 -36.54 17.63
C ARG A 149 6.51 -35.69 16.51
N ILE A 150 5.39 -35.02 16.78
CA ILE A 150 4.72 -34.13 15.83
C ILE A 150 5.62 -32.94 15.49
N SER A 151 6.28 -32.34 16.49
CA SER A 151 7.24 -31.25 16.32
C SER A 151 8.39 -31.64 15.40
N PHE A 152 8.99 -32.81 15.60
CA PHE A 152 10.05 -33.32 14.73
C PHE A 152 9.56 -33.60 13.31
N LYS A 153 8.38 -34.21 13.16
CA LYS A 153 7.80 -34.57 11.86
C LYS A 153 7.57 -33.34 10.98
N TYR A 154 6.94 -32.30 11.53
CA TYR A 154 6.60 -31.09 10.78
C TYR A 154 7.66 -29.97 10.86
N LYS A 155 8.74 -30.18 11.61
CA LYS A 155 9.80 -29.19 11.85
C LYS A 155 9.26 -27.87 12.43
N ILE A 156 8.26 -27.98 13.29
CA ILE A 156 7.65 -26.85 14.00
C ILE A 156 8.15 -26.90 15.45
N ALA A 157 8.54 -25.76 16.02
CA ALA A 157 8.99 -25.70 17.41
C ALA A 157 7.93 -26.27 18.36
N LEU A 158 8.35 -27.10 19.31
CA LEU A 158 7.49 -27.76 20.29
C LEU A 158 6.47 -26.82 20.97
N PRO A 159 6.86 -25.64 21.53
CA PRO A 159 5.88 -24.74 22.16
C PRO A 159 4.83 -24.21 21.18
N ARG A 160 5.17 -24.10 19.88
CA ARG A 160 4.22 -23.67 18.85
C ARG A 160 3.20 -24.77 18.55
N VAL A 161 3.59 -26.05 18.58
CA VAL A 161 2.67 -27.19 18.45
C VAL A 161 1.68 -27.24 19.61
N GLU A 162 2.17 -27.07 20.84
CA GLU A 162 1.30 -27.02 22.03
C GLU A 162 0.31 -25.86 21.98
N ALA A 163 0.77 -24.68 21.51
CA ALA A 163 -0.10 -23.52 21.33
C ALA A 163 -1.22 -23.81 20.32
N ILE A 164 -0.94 -24.51 19.21
CA ILE A 164 -1.97 -24.89 18.22
C ILE A 164 -3.04 -25.78 18.86
N ILE A 165 -2.62 -26.80 19.62
CA ILE A 165 -3.55 -27.73 20.28
C ILE A 165 -4.42 -26.98 21.30
N LYS A 166 -3.83 -26.09 22.10
CA LYS A 166 -4.57 -25.26 23.06
C LYS A 166 -5.56 -24.33 22.39
N LEU A 167 -5.15 -23.63 21.32
CA LEU A 167 -6.02 -22.75 20.55
C LEU A 167 -7.19 -23.51 19.94
N TYR A 168 -6.96 -24.73 19.44
CA TYR A 168 -8.04 -25.57 18.94
C TYR A 168 -9.07 -25.91 20.03
N GLY A 169 -8.62 -26.24 21.24
CA GLY A 169 -9.52 -26.46 22.38
C GLY A 169 -10.40 -25.25 22.69
N VAL A 170 -9.82 -24.04 22.67
CA VAL A 170 -10.56 -22.79 22.85
C VAL A 170 -11.56 -22.56 21.70
N GLU A 171 -11.17 -22.84 20.45
CA GLU A 171 -12.08 -22.71 19.31
C GLU A 171 -13.31 -23.63 19.45
N GLN A 172 -13.14 -24.87 19.89
CA GLN A 172 -14.26 -25.79 20.13
C GLN A 172 -15.19 -25.31 21.25
N GLN A 173 -14.63 -24.75 22.33
CA GLN A 173 -15.42 -24.13 23.39
C GLN A 173 -16.26 -22.97 22.84
N PHE A 174 -15.64 -22.10 22.04
CA PHE A 174 -16.32 -20.94 21.45
C PHE A 174 -17.43 -21.35 20.47
N LEU A 175 -17.22 -22.42 19.69
CA LEU A 175 -18.24 -23.02 18.83
C LEU A 175 -19.43 -23.55 19.64
N SER A 176 -19.16 -24.26 20.74
CA SER A 176 -20.21 -24.81 21.61
C SER A 176 -21.06 -23.73 22.30
N GLN A 177 -20.47 -22.56 22.55
CA GLN A 177 -21.13 -21.43 23.23
C GLN A 177 -21.83 -20.46 22.26
N VAL A 178 -21.88 -20.75 20.95
CA VAL A 178 -22.44 -19.88 19.89
C VAL A 178 -21.86 -18.45 19.95
N SER A 179 -20.57 -18.34 20.29
CA SER A 179 -19.89 -17.05 20.42
C SER A 179 -19.16 -16.63 19.13
N ILE A 180 -19.07 -17.53 18.15
CA ILE A 180 -18.44 -17.24 16.86
C ILE A 180 -19.46 -16.59 15.93
N ASN A 181 -19.44 -15.25 15.91
CA ASN A 181 -20.21 -14.45 14.97
C ASN A 181 -19.69 -14.65 13.54
N CYS A 182 -20.59 -14.69 12.54
CA CYS A 182 -20.24 -14.71 11.11
C CYS A 182 -19.19 -13.65 10.72
N ALA A 183 -19.20 -12.49 11.38
CA ALA A 183 -18.19 -11.44 11.20
C ALA A 183 -16.75 -11.91 11.50
N LEU A 184 -16.56 -12.78 12.51
CA LEU A 184 -15.25 -13.32 12.88
C LEU A 184 -14.77 -14.40 11.90
N ILE A 185 -15.70 -15.17 11.33
CA ILE A 185 -15.39 -16.15 10.27
C ILE A 185 -14.93 -15.42 9.01
N ASN A 186 -15.63 -14.35 8.65
CA ASN A 186 -15.29 -13.48 7.52
C ASN A 186 -13.94 -12.77 7.74
N PHE A 187 -13.67 -12.31 8.96
CA PHE A 187 -12.38 -11.73 9.31
C PHE A 187 -11.24 -12.75 9.16
N ARG A 188 -11.42 -14.00 9.64
CA ARG A 188 -10.42 -15.06 9.54
C ARG A 188 -10.08 -15.42 8.10
N SER A 189 -11.09 -15.52 7.23
CA SER A 189 -10.88 -15.85 5.82
C SER A 189 -10.31 -14.70 5.00
N GLY A 190 -10.10 -13.52 5.60
CA GLY A 190 -9.72 -12.31 4.89
C GLY A 190 -10.84 -11.76 4.01
N HIS A 191 -12.05 -12.31 4.12
CA HIS A 191 -13.24 -11.79 3.45
C HIS A 191 -13.72 -10.58 4.26
N LEU A 192 -13.11 -9.43 4.04
CA LEU A 192 -13.79 -8.18 4.35
C LEU A 192 -15.12 -8.21 3.59
N LEU A 193 -16.21 -7.92 4.30
CA LEU A 193 -17.47 -7.55 3.65
C LEU A 193 -17.16 -6.32 2.79
N VAL A 194 -16.88 -6.54 1.52
CA VAL A 194 -17.39 -5.64 0.51
C VAL A 194 -18.88 -5.64 0.81
N TYR A 195 -19.37 -4.53 1.36
CA TYR A 195 -20.79 -4.26 1.32
C TYR A 195 -21.14 -4.29 -0.17
N ASP A 196 -21.63 -5.44 -0.64
CA ASP A 196 -22.37 -5.56 -1.88
C ASP A 196 -23.70 -4.84 -1.68
N ASP A 197 -23.62 -3.52 -1.58
CA ASP A 197 -24.75 -2.61 -1.67
C ASP A 197 -24.36 -1.55 -2.70
N PHE A 198 -25.03 -1.66 -3.86
CA PHE A 198 -25.04 -0.84 -5.10
C PHE A 198 -24.20 -1.34 -6.28
#